data_AF-A0A950SUW4-F1
#
_entry.id   AF-A0A950SUW4-F1
#
_cell.length_a   1.000
_cell.length_b   1.000
_cell.length_c   1.000
_cell.angle_alpha   90.00
_cell.angle_beta   90.00
_cell.angle_gamma   90.00
#
_symmetry.space_group_name_H-M   'P 1'
#
loop_
_entity.id
_entity.type
_entity.pdbx_description
1 polymer ?
#
loop_
_entity_poly.entity_id
_entity_poly.type
_entity_poly.pdbx_seq_one_letter_code
_entity_poly.pdbx_strand_id
1 'polypeptide(L)'
;MRSTRRVRIVGHGGNLRIRASGDWESEPLEGLREACRIATALDKLTRESVGRARDAGHSWTQIGQALGVTKQAAWQRYSDED
;
A
#
# COMPACT_ATOMS: atom_id res chain seq x y z
N MET A 1 -25.36 -6.62 -18.36
CA MET A 1 -25.25 -6.62 -16.88
C MET A 1 -23.99 -5.88 -16.49
N ARG A 2 -24.07 -4.80 -15.71
CA ARG A 2 -22.87 -4.12 -15.18
C ARG A 2 -22.30 -4.99 -14.06
N SER A 3 -21.27 -5.76 -14.37
CA SER A 3 -20.52 -6.53 -13.38
C SER A 3 -19.99 -5.55 -12.32
N THR A 4 -20.50 -5.68 -11.10
CA THR A 4 -20.20 -4.72 -10.03
C THR A 4 -18.94 -5.16 -9.31
N ARG A 5 -17.82 -5.03 -10.01
CA ARG A 5 -16.45 -5.24 -9.51
C ARG A 5 -16.17 -4.26 -8.37
N ARG A 6 -15.96 -4.77 -7.15
CA ARG A 6 -15.72 -3.95 -5.95
C ARG A 6 -14.55 -4.47 -5.12
N VAL A 7 -13.64 -3.58 -4.77
CA VAL A 7 -12.57 -3.80 -3.79
C VAL A 7 -13.01 -3.20 -2.46
N ARG A 8 -12.88 -3.95 -1.37
CA ARG A 8 -13.14 -3.46 -0.01
C ARG A 8 -11.99 -3.82 0.91
N ILE A 9 -11.60 -2.86 1.75
CA ILE A 9 -10.75 -3.11 2.91
C ILE A 9 -11.66 -3.59 4.05
N VAL A 10 -11.32 -4.71 4.67
CA VAL A 10 -12.08 -5.32 5.77
C VAL A 10 -11.15 -5.66 6.92
N GLY A 11 -11.69 -5.70 8.14
CA GLY A 11 -10.90 -5.96 9.34
C GLY A 11 -10.21 -4.70 9.88
N HIS A 12 -9.30 -4.89 10.83
CA HIS A 12 -8.55 -3.83 11.51
C HIS A 12 -7.21 -4.37 12.06
N GLY A 13 -6.25 -3.48 12.28
CA GLY A 13 -4.92 -3.82 12.81
C GLY A 13 -4.22 -4.91 12.00
N GLY A 14 -3.64 -5.90 12.68
CA GLY A 14 -2.98 -7.06 12.03
C GLY A 14 -3.91 -8.00 11.26
N ASN A 15 -5.23 -7.81 11.35
CA ASN A 15 -6.23 -8.58 10.60
C ASN A 15 -6.80 -7.81 9.40
N LEU A 16 -6.18 -6.69 9.02
CA LEU A 16 -6.59 -5.91 7.86
C LEU A 16 -6.41 -6.74 6.58
N ARG A 17 -7.46 -6.85 5.76
CA ARG A 17 -7.45 -7.61 4.51
C ARG A 17 -8.12 -6.83 3.40
N ILE A 18 -7.68 -7.08 2.17
CA ILE A 18 -8.33 -6.58 0.97
C ILE A 18 -9.15 -7.71 0.37
N ARG A 19 -10.45 -7.48 0.18
CA ARG A 19 -11.35 -8.41 -0.51
C ARG A 19 -11.79 -7.79 -1.83
N ALA A 20 -11.45 -8.46 -2.93
CA ALA A 20 -12.13 -8.26 -4.20
C ALA A 20 -13.43 -9.08 -4.18
N SER A 21 -14.53 -8.46 -4.59
CA SER A 21 -15.83 -9.12 -4.75
C SER A 21 -16.36 -8.87 -6.17
N GLY A 22 -16.98 -9.89 -6.76
CA GLY A 22 -17.45 -9.91 -8.16
C GLY A 22 -16.82 -11.05 -8.96
N ASP A 23 -16.98 -10.99 -10.28
CA ASP A 23 -16.66 -12.05 -11.27
C ASP A 23 -15.16 -12.42 -11.38
N TRP A 24 -14.33 -11.93 -10.47
CA TRP A 24 -12.89 -12.21 -10.41
C TRP A 24 -12.59 -13.69 -10.12
N GLU A 25 -13.52 -14.40 -9.46
CA GLU A 25 -13.39 -15.84 -9.23
C GLU A 25 -13.48 -16.65 -10.54
N SER A 26 -14.27 -16.18 -11.51
CA SER A 26 -14.34 -16.74 -12.86
C SER A 26 -13.26 -16.22 -13.81
N GLU A 27 -12.55 -15.15 -13.43
CA GLU A 27 -11.49 -14.50 -14.23
C GLU A 27 -10.20 -14.29 -13.41
N PRO A 28 -9.46 -15.36 -13.07
CA PRO A 28 -8.35 -15.29 -12.10
C PRO A 28 -7.21 -14.35 -12.52
N LEU A 29 -6.92 -14.24 -13.82
CA LEU A 29 -5.90 -13.32 -14.33
C LEU A 29 -6.31 -11.85 -14.18
N GLU A 30 -7.60 -11.55 -14.30
CA GLU A 30 -8.10 -10.19 -14.10
C GLU A 30 -8.10 -9.83 -12.61
N GLY A 31 -8.40 -10.79 -11.74
CA GLY A 31 -8.19 -10.66 -10.29
C GLY A 31 -6.74 -10.36 -9.93
N LEU A 32 -5.77 -11.02 -10.57
CA LEU A 32 -4.34 -10.75 -10.35
C LEU A 32 -3.94 -9.34 -10.82
N ARG A 33 -4.41 -8.90 -11.99
CA ARG A 33 -4.14 -7.53 -12.48
C ARG A 33 -4.67 -6.48 -11.52
N GLU A 34 -5.87 -6.69 -10.98
CA GLU A 34 -6.44 -5.76 -10.00
C GLU A 34 -5.65 -5.75 -8.69
N ALA A 35 -5.22 -6.91 -8.19
CA ALA A 35 -4.33 -7.00 -7.03
C ALA A 35 -3.02 -6.21 -7.26
N CYS A 36 -2.42 -6.30 -8.45
CA CYS A 36 -1.25 -5.50 -8.80
C CYS A 36 -1.56 -3.99 -8.79
N ARG A 37 -2.68 -3.54 -9.36
CA ARG A 37 -3.09 -2.13 -9.33
C ARG A 37 -3.25 -1.61 -7.89
N ILE A 38 -3.87 -2.41 -7.03
CA ILE A 38 -4.04 -2.08 -5.60
C ILE A 38 -2.67 -1.98 -4.91
N ALA A 39 -1.76 -2.92 -5.16
CA ALA A 39 -0.41 -2.88 -4.61
C ALA A 39 0.35 -1.61 -5.04
N THR A 40 0.25 -1.22 -6.32
CA THR A 40 0.82 0.04 -6.80
C THR A 40 0.20 1.27 -6.14
N ALA A 41 -1.12 1.29 -5.95
CA ALA A 41 -1.79 2.40 -5.27
C ALA A 41 -1.35 2.50 -3.80
N LEU A 42 -1.17 1.37 -3.11
CA LEU A 42 -0.67 1.33 -1.74
C LEU A 42 0.79 1.79 -1.64
N ASP A 43 1.66 1.42 -2.59
CA ASP A 43 3.05 1.91 -2.65
C ASP A 43 3.08 3.44 -2.78
N LYS A 44 2.28 4.00 -3.69
CA LYS A 44 2.15 5.46 -3.86
C LYS A 44 1.70 6.15 -2.57
N LEU A 45 0.63 5.65 -1.94
CA LEU A 45 0.15 6.19 -0.68
C LEU A 45 1.22 6.11 0.43
N THR A 46 2.01 5.04 0.45
CA THR A 46 3.11 4.86 1.40
C THR A 46 4.19 5.92 1.16
N ARG A 47 4.61 6.14 -0.09
CA ARG A 47 5.56 7.20 -0.47
C ARG A 47 5.08 8.59 -0.05
N GLU A 48 3.84 8.93 -0.40
CA GLU A 48 3.23 10.20 -0.01
C GLU A 48 3.22 10.38 1.51
N SER A 49 2.91 9.31 2.26
CA SER A 49 2.90 9.34 3.72
C SER A 49 4.30 9.51 4.30
N VAL A 50 5.33 8.90 3.69
CA VAL A 50 6.73 9.10 4.06
C VAL A 50 7.15 10.56 3.81
N GLY A 51 6.81 11.12 2.65
CA GLY A 51 7.06 12.53 2.33
C GLY A 51 6.43 13.47 3.37
N ARG A 52 5.13 13.28 3.69
CA ARG A 52 4.46 14.05 4.74
C ARG A 52 5.12 13.91 6.12
N ALA A 53 5.61 12.72 6.46
CA ALA A 53 6.33 12.51 7.71
C ALA A 53 7.67 13.25 7.73
N ARG A 54 8.39 13.28 6.59
CA ARG A 54 9.62 14.07 6.43
C ARG A 54 9.35 15.56 6.54
N ASP A 55 8.31 16.07 5.87
CA ASP A 55 7.90 17.47 5.93
C ASP A 55 7.49 17.90 7.36
N ALA A 56 6.88 16.99 8.12
CA ALA A 56 6.55 17.19 9.52
C ALA A 56 7.77 17.10 10.47
N GLY A 57 8.98 16.87 9.95
CA GLY A 57 10.23 16.84 10.71
C GLY A 57 10.57 15.49 11.34
N HIS A 58 9.85 14.41 11.05
CA HIS A 58 10.20 13.08 11.58
C HIS A 58 11.50 12.55 11.01
N SER A 59 12.36 12.00 11.87
CA SER A 59 13.65 11.41 11.45
C SER A 59 13.46 10.10 10.67
N TRP A 60 14.46 9.76 9.83
CA TRP A 60 14.51 8.46 9.14
C TRP A 60 14.44 7.25 10.08
N THR A 61 14.89 7.39 11.32
CA THR A 61 14.77 6.35 12.35
C THR A 61 13.31 6.12 12.73
N GLN A 62 12.56 7.20 13.00
CA GLN A 62 11.13 7.11 13.36
C GLN A 62 10.30 6.57 12.18
N ILE A 63 10.61 7.02 10.96
CA ILE A 63 9.94 6.53 9.74
C ILE A 63 10.22 5.04 9.53
N GLY A 64 11.47 4.60 9.66
CA GLY A 64 11.82 3.18 9.58
C GLY A 64 11.04 2.34 10.61
N GLN A 65 10.98 2.79 11.86
CA GLN A 65 10.20 2.13 12.91
C GLN A 65 8.71 2.01 12.55
N ALA A 66 8.10 3.09 12.05
CA ALA A 66 6.69 3.08 11.64
C ALA A 66 6.43 2.14 10.45
N LEU A 67 7.38 2.03 9.52
CA LEU A 67 7.32 1.11 8.37
C LEU A 67 7.68 -0.34 8.74
N GLY A 68 8.17 -0.60 9.95
CA GLY A 68 8.66 -1.92 10.35
C GLY A 68 9.98 -2.33 9.68
N VAL A 69 10.80 -1.36 9.26
CA VAL A 69 12.10 -1.57 8.61
C VAL A 69 13.22 -0.81 9.33
N THR A 70 14.48 -1.09 8.98
CA THR A 70 15.60 -0.34 9.55
C THR A 70 15.68 1.08 8.97
N LYS A 71 16.33 2.00 9.70
CA LYS A 71 16.61 3.37 9.21
C LYS A 71 17.26 3.35 7.81
N GLN A 72 18.26 2.50 7.61
CA GLN A 72 19.00 2.41 6.35
C GLN A 72 18.10 1.92 5.21
N ALA A 73 17.25 0.92 5.47
CA ALA A 73 16.30 0.43 4.47
C ALA A 73 15.23 1.48 4.11
N ALA A 74 14.78 2.27 5.07
CA ALA A 74 13.87 3.39 4.82
C ALA A 74 14.55 4.49 4.00
N TRP A 75 15.75 4.90 4.41
CA TRP A 75 16.53 5.92 3.69
C TRP A 75 16.75 5.49 2.23
N GLN A 76 17.38 4.33 1.99
CA GLN A 76 17.65 3.83 0.64
C GLN A 76 16.41 3.74 -0.28
N ARG A 77 15.22 3.50 0.29
CA ARG A 77 13.99 3.34 -0.51
C ARG A 77 13.31 4.68 -0.83
N TYR A 78 13.47 5.68 0.03
CA TYR A 78 12.65 6.89 0.02
C TYR A 78 13.45 8.20 0.06
N SER A 79 14.79 8.17 0.10
CA SER A 79 15.64 9.38 0.12
C SER A 79 15.95 9.96 -1.24
N ASP A 80 15.78 9.18 -2.32
CA ASP A 80 16.22 9.57 -3.66
C ASP A 80 15.14 10.36 -4.44
N GLU A 81 14.04 10.73 -3.78
CA GLU A 81 12.92 11.50 -4.34
C GLU A 81 12.93 12.98 -3.88
N ASP A 82 14.12 13.56 -3.65
CA ASP A 82 14.30 15.01 -3.47
C ASP A 82 14.38 15.76 -4.82
#